data_AF-A0A2D9LWR9-F1
#
_entry.id   AF-A0A2D9LWR9-F1
#
_cell.length_a   1.000
_cell.length_b   1.000
_cell.length_c   1.000
_cell.angle_alpha   90.00
_cell.angle_beta   90.00
_cell.angle_gamma   90.00
#
_symmetry.space_group_name_H-M   'P 1'
#
loop_
_entity.id
_entity.type
_entity.pdbx_description
1 polymer ?
#
loop_
_entity_poly.entity_id
_entity_poly.type
_entity_poly.pdbx_seq_one_letter_code
_entity_poly.pdbx_strand_id
1 'polypeptide(L)'
;MIPDRFIASTFQRISNAADRQFGGIVRRIGEMFVIRLAIRTAKEISDDDVSHMAAGVAYYALFSLFPLLLGLIAILSFFLGSEQIQSQVIELTGGFLPGSELLVQDNIDAAIGVRGALGLFSVIGMLWAGSAVFGALNRSINRAWDIQTDRPLYKGKPRQLLMALTVGILFALSFSSATVVRTAETLSRYDVPALGFLVQQVGQILLQGFSFILVLAIFLLIYKFMPNTK
;
A
#
# COMPACT_ATOMS: atom_id res chain seq x y z
N MET A 1 -46.81 2.39 40.14
CA MET A 1 -45.37 2.53 39.81
C MET A 1 -44.80 1.11 39.74
N ILE A 2 -44.58 0.58 38.54
CA ILE A 2 -44.08 -0.81 38.35
C ILE A 2 -42.58 -0.80 38.66
N PRO A 3 -42.07 -1.71 39.52
CA PRO A 3 -40.65 -1.73 39.88
C PRO A 3 -39.80 -2.18 38.68
N ASP A 4 -38.81 -1.35 38.31
CA ASP A 4 -37.89 -1.48 37.16
C ASP A 4 -37.23 -2.88 37.05
N ARG A 5 -36.96 -3.52 38.20
CA ARG A 5 -36.37 -4.87 38.28
C ARG A 5 -37.26 -5.98 37.69
N PHE A 6 -38.58 -5.78 37.66
CA PHE A 6 -39.52 -6.77 37.12
C PHE A 6 -39.49 -6.79 35.58
N ILE A 7 -39.32 -5.63 34.95
CA ILE A 7 -39.22 -5.51 33.48
C ILE A 7 -37.89 -6.10 33.00
N ALA A 8 -36.78 -5.78 33.68
CA ALA A 8 -35.46 -6.30 33.34
C ALA A 8 -35.39 -7.84 33.41
N SER A 9 -35.92 -8.44 34.47
CA SER A 9 -35.90 -9.91 34.64
C SER A 9 -36.82 -10.65 33.66
N THR A 10 -37.94 -10.04 33.27
CA THR A 10 -38.85 -10.61 32.27
C THR A 10 -38.23 -10.56 30.88
N PHE A 11 -37.60 -9.44 30.51
CA PHE A 11 -36.89 -9.30 29.24
C PHE A 11 -35.73 -10.31 29.14
N GLN A 12 -34.97 -10.49 30.21
CA GLN A 12 -33.85 -11.43 30.24
C GLN A 12 -34.30 -12.90 30.15
N ARG A 13 -35.48 -13.23 30.70
CA ARG A 13 -36.10 -14.55 30.54
C ARG A 13 -36.56 -14.82 29.11
N ILE A 14 -37.14 -13.82 28.45
CA ILE A 14 -37.58 -13.94 27.05
C ILE A 14 -36.38 -14.06 26.11
N SER A 15 -35.34 -13.25 26.30
CA SER A 15 -34.07 -13.34 25.56
C SER A 15 -33.44 -14.72 25.67
N ASN A 16 -33.31 -15.24 26.90
CA ASN A 16 -32.69 -16.55 27.14
C ASN A 16 -33.55 -17.72 26.61
N ALA A 17 -34.87 -17.57 26.56
CA ALA A 17 -35.77 -18.57 25.97
C ALA A 17 -35.69 -18.55 24.43
N ALA A 18 -35.63 -17.36 23.83
CA ALA A 18 -35.45 -17.18 22.39
C ALA A 18 -34.11 -17.74 21.91
N ASP A 19 -33.00 -17.49 22.63
CA ASP A 19 -31.68 -18.03 22.28
C ASP A 19 -31.61 -19.56 22.37
N ARG A 20 -32.28 -20.18 23.36
CA ARG A 20 -32.33 -21.64 23.46
C ARG A 20 -33.15 -22.29 22.34
N GLN A 21 -34.23 -21.62 21.91
CA GLN A 21 -35.14 -22.15 20.90
C GLN A 21 -34.66 -21.89 19.46
N PHE A 22 -34.07 -20.72 19.20
CA PHE A 22 -33.66 -20.29 17.86
C PHE A 22 -32.15 -20.31 17.63
N GLY A 23 -31.31 -20.33 18.68
CA GLY A 23 -29.85 -20.31 18.54
C GLY A 23 -29.30 -21.48 17.72
N GLY A 24 -29.89 -22.68 17.85
CA GLY A 24 -29.52 -23.84 17.03
C GLY A 24 -29.89 -23.70 15.54
N ILE A 25 -31.00 -23.01 15.25
CA ILE A 25 -31.47 -22.74 13.89
C ILE A 25 -30.63 -21.64 13.24
N VAL A 26 -30.37 -20.54 13.96
CA VAL A 26 -29.52 -19.43 13.50
C VAL A 26 -28.10 -19.92 13.23
N ARG A 27 -27.54 -20.76 14.12
CA ARG A 27 -26.20 -21.34 13.92
C ARG A 27 -26.14 -22.28 12.73
N ARG A 28 -27.14 -23.16 12.53
CA ARG A 28 -27.22 -24.02 11.34
C ARG A 28 -27.40 -23.24 10.05
N ILE A 29 -28.20 -22.17 10.05
CA ILE A 29 -28.38 -21.27 8.90
C ILE A 29 -27.06 -20.54 8.58
N GLY A 30 -26.36 -20.05 9.61
CA GLY A 30 -25.04 -19.44 9.48
C GLY A 30 -23.98 -20.41 8.95
N GLU A 31 -23.89 -21.62 9.50
CA GLU A 31 -22.99 -22.67 9.04
C GLU A 31 -23.29 -23.06 7.58
N MET A 32 -24.56 -23.23 7.20
CA MET A 32 -24.94 -23.49 5.80
C MET A 32 -24.65 -22.30 4.86
N PHE A 33 -24.75 -21.06 5.35
CA PHE A 33 -24.39 -19.88 4.57
C PHE A 33 -22.88 -19.81 4.33
N VAL A 34 -22.07 -19.98 5.38
CA VAL A 34 -20.60 -19.96 5.29
C VAL A 34 -20.09 -21.10 4.42
N ILE A 35 -20.61 -22.32 4.58
CA ILE A 35 -20.23 -23.48 3.77
C ILE A 35 -20.60 -23.25 2.29
N ARG A 36 -21.82 -22.73 2.00
CA ARG A 36 -22.21 -22.42 0.62
C ARG A 36 -21.35 -21.31 0.02
N LEU A 37 -21.02 -20.28 0.78
CA LEU A 37 -20.13 -19.22 0.33
C LEU A 37 -18.73 -19.77 0.03
N ALA A 38 -18.17 -20.59 0.91
CA ALA A 38 -16.86 -21.22 0.73
C ALA A 38 -16.82 -22.12 -0.51
N ILE A 39 -17.83 -22.98 -0.70
CA ILE A 39 -17.94 -23.84 -1.89
C ILE A 39 -18.07 -22.98 -3.16
N ARG A 40 -18.90 -21.94 -3.13
CA ARG A 40 -19.06 -21.03 -4.27
C ARG A 40 -17.75 -20.32 -4.60
N THR A 41 -17.05 -19.79 -3.62
CA THR A 41 -15.74 -19.15 -3.80
C THR A 41 -14.70 -20.14 -4.32
N ALA A 42 -14.65 -21.37 -3.80
CA ALA A 42 -13.73 -22.40 -4.28
C ALA A 42 -13.99 -22.78 -5.74
N LYS A 43 -15.26 -22.83 -6.14
CA LYS A 43 -15.66 -23.05 -7.53
C LYS A 43 -15.23 -21.88 -8.41
N GLU A 44 -15.54 -20.64 -8.00
CA GLU A 44 -15.17 -19.44 -8.74
C GLU A 44 -13.65 -19.31 -8.92
N ILE A 45 -12.87 -19.63 -7.89
CA ILE A 45 -11.39 -19.63 -7.96
C ILE A 45 -10.89 -20.55 -9.08
N SER A 46 -11.54 -21.68 -9.28
CA SER A 46 -11.23 -22.63 -10.35
C SER A 46 -11.75 -22.15 -11.70
N ASP A 47 -12.98 -21.63 -11.77
CA ASP A 47 -13.62 -21.20 -13.02
C ASP A 47 -12.93 -19.94 -13.61
N ASP A 48 -12.36 -19.09 -12.74
CA ASP A 48 -11.66 -17.85 -13.11
C ASP A 48 -10.15 -17.99 -13.32
N ASP A 49 -9.59 -19.20 -13.21
CA ASP A 49 -8.14 -19.44 -13.29
C ASP A 49 -7.34 -18.48 -12.38
N VAL A 50 -7.84 -18.23 -11.16
CA VAL A 50 -7.30 -17.21 -10.24
C VAL A 50 -5.80 -17.45 -9.97
N SER A 51 -5.37 -18.71 -9.89
CA SER A 51 -3.96 -19.05 -9.72
C SER A 51 -3.09 -18.60 -10.89
N HIS A 52 -3.57 -18.75 -12.13
CA HIS A 52 -2.85 -18.28 -13.31
C HIS A 52 -2.78 -16.76 -13.38
N MET A 53 -3.90 -16.08 -13.05
CA MET A 53 -3.94 -14.63 -12.94
C MET A 53 -3.00 -14.09 -11.86
N ALA A 54 -2.96 -14.75 -10.69
CA ALA A 54 -2.05 -14.40 -9.60
C ALA A 54 -0.58 -14.58 -10.00
N ALA A 55 -0.25 -15.68 -10.69
CA ALA A 55 1.10 -15.89 -11.24
C ALA A 55 1.48 -14.80 -12.26
N GLY A 56 0.54 -14.37 -13.10
CA GLY A 56 0.74 -13.25 -14.02
C GLY A 56 1.05 -11.95 -13.28
N VAL A 57 0.26 -11.60 -12.26
CA VAL A 57 0.52 -10.41 -11.43
C VAL A 57 1.90 -10.48 -10.77
N ALA A 58 2.26 -11.63 -10.20
CA ALA A 58 3.56 -11.83 -9.56
C ALA A 58 4.73 -11.69 -10.57
N TYR A 59 4.59 -12.25 -11.78
CA TYR A 59 5.57 -12.12 -12.85
C TYR A 59 5.78 -10.65 -13.24
N TYR A 60 4.69 -9.90 -13.49
CA TYR A 60 4.80 -8.49 -13.84
C TYR A 60 5.35 -7.64 -12.69
N ALA A 61 5.02 -7.98 -11.44
CA ALA A 61 5.59 -7.32 -10.26
C ALA A 61 7.11 -7.53 -10.19
N LEU A 62 7.57 -8.78 -10.28
CA LEU A 62 8.99 -9.12 -10.27
C LEU A 62 9.75 -8.44 -11.43
N PHE A 63 9.18 -8.51 -12.64
CA PHE A 63 9.75 -7.86 -13.82
C PHE A 63 9.86 -6.34 -13.64
N SER A 64 8.88 -5.71 -12.99
CA SER A 64 8.88 -4.26 -12.75
C SER A 64 9.91 -3.79 -11.73
N LEU A 65 10.47 -4.68 -10.89
CA LEU A 65 11.46 -4.31 -9.89
C LEU A 65 12.73 -3.74 -10.53
N PHE A 66 13.24 -4.36 -11.60
CA PHE A 66 14.48 -3.90 -12.23
C PHE A 66 14.36 -2.47 -12.79
N PRO A 67 13.36 -2.17 -13.67
CA PRO A 67 13.18 -0.80 -14.14
C PRO A 67 12.85 0.18 -13.01
N LEU A 68 12.14 -0.25 -11.97
CA LEU A 68 11.83 0.58 -10.81
C LEU A 68 13.09 1.00 -10.05
N LEU A 69 14.00 0.06 -9.79
CA LEU A 69 15.27 0.37 -9.14
C LEU A 69 16.12 1.31 -10.00
N LEU A 70 16.21 1.05 -11.31
CA LEU A 70 16.96 1.91 -12.22
C LEU A 70 16.36 3.32 -12.30
N GLY A 71 15.04 3.43 -12.40
CA GLY A 71 14.34 4.71 -12.40
C GLY A 71 14.50 5.46 -11.08
N LEU A 72 14.47 4.76 -9.95
CA LEU A 72 14.71 5.36 -8.63
C LEU A 72 16.15 5.88 -8.52
N ILE A 73 17.15 5.10 -8.94
CA ILE A 73 18.55 5.53 -8.98
C ILE A 73 18.69 6.75 -9.90
N ALA A 74 18.07 6.73 -11.08
CA ALA A 74 18.09 7.86 -12.00
C ALA A 74 17.48 9.12 -11.36
N ILE A 75 16.33 9.02 -10.69
CA ILE A 75 15.70 10.14 -9.98
C ILE A 75 16.57 10.64 -8.83
N LEU A 76 17.06 9.74 -7.97
CA LEU A 76 17.92 10.09 -6.84
C LEU A 76 19.21 10.75 -7.31
N SER A 77 19.76 10.26 -8.43
CA SER A 77 20.93 10.86 -9.01
C SER A 77 20.67 12.35 -9.27
N PHE A 78 19.56 12.80 -9.86
CA PHE A 78 19.34 14.25 -10.04
C PHE A 78 19.48 15.09 -8.75
N PHE A 79 19.10 14.57 -7.59
CA PHE A 79 19.26 15.25 -6.30
C PHE A 79 20.70 15.18 -5.76
N LEU A 80 21.39 14.06 -5.94
CA LEU A 80 22.79 13.86 -5.53
C LEU A 80 23.79 14.70 -6.35
N GLY A 81 23.34 15.53 -7.30
CA GLY A 81 24.22 16.39 -8.10
C GLY A 81 24.70 17.63 -7.38
N SER A 82 24.08 17.95 -6.24
CA SER A 82 24.56 18.99 -5.35
C SER A 82 25.71 18.44 -4.52
N GLU A 83 26.89 19.06 -4.60
CA GLU A 83 28.04 18.75 -3.73
C GLU A 83 27.65 18.74 -2.25
N GLN A 84 26.69 19.60 -1.87
CA GLN A 84 26.19 19.74 -0.51
C GLN A 84 25.37 18.52 -0.04
N ILE A 85 24.66 17.86 -0.96
CA ILE A 85 23.91 16.64 -0.66
C ILE A 85 24.86 15.44 -0.68
N GLN A 86 25.81 15.40 -1.61
CA GLN A 86 26.82 14.34 -1.69
C GLN A 86 27.66 14.27 -0.40
N SER A 87 28.15 15.40 0.08
CA SER A 87 28.95 15.45 1.32
C SER A 87 28.15 14.99 2.54
N GLN A 88 26.89 15.41 2.67
CA GLN A 88 26.01 14.94 3.75
C GLN A 88 25.78 13.42 3.71
N VAL A 89 25.56 12.84 2.53
CA VAL A 89 25.35 11.39 2.39
C VAL A 89 26.61 10.61 2.75
N ILE A 90 27.78 11.08 2.34
CA ILE A 90 29.07 10.45 2.67
C ILE A 90 29.33 10.53 4.18
N GLU A 91 29.12 11.70 4.80
CA GLU A 91 29.31 11.91 6.24
C GLU A 91 28.36 11.03 7.07
N LEU A 92 27.07 10.99 6.70
CA LEU A 92 26.10 10.12 7.34
C LEU A 92 26.52 8.65 7.24
N THR A 93 26.95 8.22 6.06
CA THR A 93 27.30 6.81 5.85
C THR A 93 28.58 6.43 6.60
N GLY A 94 29.59 7.29 6.65
CA GLY A 94 30.78 7.07 7.48
C GLY A 94 30.46 6.99 8.98
N GLY A 95 29.43 7.70 9.44
CA GLY A 95 28.93 7.60 10.82
C GLY A 95 28.26 6.26 11.17
N PHE A 96 27.60 5.61 10.20
CA PHE A 96 26.93 4.31 10.41
C PHE A 96 27.80 3.10 10.01
N LEU A 97 28.64 3.25 8.98
CA LEU A 97 29.52 2.24 8.41
C LEU A 97 30.92 2.84 8.17
N PRO A 98 31.78 2.86 9.20
CA PRO A 98 33.14 3.38 9.09
C PRO A 98 33.95 2.63 8.02
N GLY A 99 34.64 3.36 7.14
CA GLY A 99 35.47 2.80 6.07
C GLY A 99 34.74 2.54 4.75
N SER A 100 33.47 2.93 4.64
CA SER A 100 32.67 2.81 3.42
C SER A 100 32.62 4.10 2.57
N GLU A 101 33.26 5.18 3.02
CA GLU A 101 33.12 6.52 2.45
C GLU A 101 33.56 6.58 0.98
N LEU A 102 34.71 5.97 0.65
CA LEU A 102 35.20 5.88 -0.73
C LEU A 102 34.27 5.05 -1.63
N LEU A 103 33.78 3.91 -1.12
CA LEU A 103 32.84 3.08 -1.86
C LEU A 103 31.54 3.82 -2.15
N VAL A 104 31.03 4.59 -1.18
CA VAL A 104 29.82 5.40 -1.34
C VAL A 104 30.05 6.52 -2.35
N GLN A 105 31.20 7.20 -2.27
CA GLN A 105 31.58 8.24 -3.22
C GLN A 105 31.63 7.70 -4.66
N ASP A 106 32.33 6.58 -4.89
CA ASP A 106 32.42 5.94 -6.21
C ASP A 106 31.03 5.56 -6.76
N ASN A 107 30.13 5.07 -5.91
CA ASN A 107 28.76 4.73 -6.32
C ASN A 107 27.92 5.96 -6.65
N ILE A 108 28.08 7.07 -5.91
CA ILE A 108 27.39 8.33 -6.20
C ILE A 108 27.88 8.90 -7.53
N ASP A 109 29.19 8.90 -7.77
CA ASP A 109 29.80 9.38 -9.03
C ASP A 109 29.40 8.51 -10.22
N ALA A 110 29.34 7.18 -10.05
CA ALA A 110 28.79 6.28 -11.04
C ALA A 110 27.31 6.60 -11.34
N ALA A 111 26.49 6.82 -10.31
CA ALA A 111 25.09 7.20 -10.50
C ALA A 111 24.94 8.57 -11.17
N ILE A 112 25.82 9.54 -10.88
CA ILE A 112 25.91 10.83 -11.56
C ILE A 112 26.20 10.63 -13.06
N GLY A 113 27.17 9.79 -13.38
CA GLY A 113 27.63 9.56 -14.75
C GLY A 113 26.54 9.03 -15.70
N VAL A 114 25.54 8.32 -15.16
CA VAL A 114 24.45 7.71 -15.94
C VAL A 114 23.24 8.65 -16.14
N ARG A 115 23.25 9.86 -15.57
CA ARG A 115 22.13 10.83 -15.57
C ARG A 115 21.60 11.28 -16.93
N GLY A 116 22.40 11.12 -18.00
CA GLY A 116 22.05 11.57 -19.35
C GLY A 116 20.92 10.75 -20.00
N ALA A 117 21.09 10.36 -21.26
CA ALA A 117 20.06 9.61 -21.99
C ALA A 117 19.62 8.33 -21.24
N LEU A 118 20.55 7.63 -20.59
CA LEU A 118 20.29 6.41 -19.82
C LEU A 118 19.38 6.65 -18.62
N GLY A 119 19.52 7.78 -17.91
CA GLY A 119 18.63 8.19 -16.82
C GLY A 119 17.19 8.40 -17.30
N LEU A 120 17.01 9.09 -18.43
CA LEU A 120 15.68 9.29 -19.02
C LEU A 120 15.03 7.97 -19.45
N PHE A 121 15.78 7.09 -20.12
CA PHE A 121 15.27 5.77 -20.49
C PHE A 121 14.92 4.91 -19.26
N SER A 122 15.68 5.05 -18.17
CA SER A 122 15.39 4.35 -16.91
C SER A 122 14.08 4.83 -16.29
N VAL A 123 13.81 6.14 -16.28
CA VAL A 123 12.54 6.69 -15.78
C VAL A 123 11.36 6.27 -16.66
N ILE A 124 11.50 6.33 -17.98
CA ILE A 124 10.44 5.87 -18.91
C ILE A 124 10.20 4.36 -18.73
N GLY A 125 11.27 3.57 -18.63
CA GLY A 125 11.22 2.14 -18.37
C GLY A 125 10.53 1.81 -17.05
N MET A 126 10.85 2.54 -15.98
CA MET A 126 10.17 2.45 -14.69
C MET A 126 8.68 2.69 -14.81
N LEU A 127 8.28 3.79 -15.45
CA LEU A 127 6.87 4.15 -15.63
C LEU A 127 6.12 3.10 -16.47
N TRP A 128 6.75 2.63 -17.54
CA TRP A 128 6.18 1.63 -18.42
C TRP A 128 6.02 0.27 -17.71
N ALA A 129 7.07 -0.21 -17.05
CA ALA A 129 7.06 -1.50 -16.36
C ALA A 129 6.18 -1.46 -15.10
N GLY A 130 6.23 -0.37 -14.33
CA GLY A 130 5.36 -0.17 -13.17
C GLY A 130 3.87 -0.19 -13.56
N SER A 131 3.51 0.45 -14.68
CA SER A 131 2.12 0.38 -15.18
C SER A 131 1.68 -1.03 -15.59
N ALA A 132 2.60 -1.93 -15.94
CA ALA A 132 2.26 -3.30 -16.37
C ALA A 132 1.63 -4.12 -15.23
N VAL A 133 2.05 -3.89 -13.98
CA VAL A 133 1.45 -4.52 -12.78
C VAL A 133 -0.02 -4.16 -12.65
N PHE A 134 -0.35 -2.88 -12.82
CA PHE A 134 -1.74 -2.40 -12.79
C PHE A 134 -2.55 -2.93 -13.97
N GLY A 135 -1.92 -3.17 -15.13
CA GLY A 135 -2.56 -3.86 -16.24
C GLY A 135 -2.89 -5.31 -15.95
N ALA A 136 -1.99 -6.04 -15.27
CA ALA A 136 -2.24 -7.41 -14.82
C ALA A 136 -3.36 -7.45 -13.77
N LEU A 137 -3.28 -6.60 -12.74
CA LEU A 137 -4.33 -6.48 -11.72
C LEU A 137 -5.69 -6.14 -12.34
N ASN A 138 -5.73 -5.23 -13.31
CA ASN A 138 -6.97 -4.86 -14.00
C ASN A 138 -7.61 -6.06 -14.73
N ARG A 139 -6.80 -6.89 -15.40
CA ARG A 139 -7.32 -8.12 -16.03
C ARG A 139 -7.81 -9.12 -14.99
N SER A 140 -7.08 -9.32 -13.90
CA SER A 140 -7.47 -10.22 -12.82
C SER A 140 -8.79 -9.80 -12.15
N ILE A 141 -8.97 -8.50 -11.87
CA ILE A 141 -10.21 -7.98 -11.29
C ILE A 141 -11.37 -8.04 -12.28
N ASN A 142 -11.13 -7.70 -13.55
CA ASN A 142 -12.16 -7.81 -14.58
C ASN A 142 -12.64 -9.26 -14.73
N ARG A 143 -11.72 -10.24 -14.68
CA ARG A 143 -12.05 -11.67 -14.72
C ARG A 143 -12.94 -12.05 -13.53
N ALA A 144 -12.53 -11.71 -12.32
CA ALA A 144 -13.30 -11.98 -11.10
C ALA A 144 -14.68 -11.30 -11.04
N TRP A 145 -14.94 -10.31 -11.91
CA TRP A 145 -16.21 -9.61 -12.04
C TRP A 145 -16.98 -9.99 -13.32
N ASP A 146 -16.59 -11.07 -13.99
CA ASP A 146 -17.19 -11.55 -15.24
C ASP A 146 -17.21 -10.51 -16.38
N ILE A 147 -16.28 -9.54 -16.36
CA ILE A 147 -16.19 -8.51 -17.40
C ILE A 147 -15.38 -9.06 -18.57
N GLN A 148 -16.07 -9.43 -19.64
CA GLN A 148 -15.47 -10.05 -20.83
C GLN A 148 -14.84 -9.05 -21.82
N THR A 149 -15.10 -7.75 -21.66
CA THR A 149 -14.59 -6.71 -22.57
C THR A 149 -13.46 -5.92 -21.92
N ASP A 150 -12.25 -6.11 -22.44
CA ASP A 150 -11.13 -5.24 -22.11
C ASP A 150 -11.20 -3.91 -22.85
N ARG A 151 -10.80 -2.84 -22.17
CA ARG A 151 -10.66 -1.54 -22.82
C ARG A 151 -9.53 -1.59 -23.86
N PRO A 152 -9.67 -0.87 -24.99
CA PRO A 152 -8.59 -0.74 -25.94
C PRO A 152 -7.30 -0.25 -25.28
N LEU A 153 -6.14 -0.69 -25.75
CA LEU A 153 -4.82 -0.38 -25.17
C LEU A 153 -4.59 1.14 -25.01
N TYR A 154 -5.07 1.96 -25.95
CA TYR A 154 -4.93 3.42 -25.91
C TYR A 154 -5.76 4.09 -24.79
N LYS A 155 -6.81 3.44 -24.27
CA LYS A 155 -7.56 3.89 -23.08
C LYS A 155 -7.08 3.20 -21.80
N GLY A 156 -6.68 1.93 -21.90
CA GLY A 156 -6.23 1.13 -20.76
C GLY A 156 -4.89 1.57 -20.22
N LYS A 157 -3.88 1.77 -21.09
CA LYS A 157 -2.51 2.06 -20.69
C LYS A 157 -2.36 3.39 -19.93
N PRO A 158 -2.99 4.52 -20.35
CA PRO A 158 -2.92 5.76 -19.58
C PRO A 158 -3.53 5.63 -18.17
N ARG A 159 -4.61 4.85 -18.02
CA ARG A 159 -5.24 4.62 -16.71
C ARG A 159 -4.34 3.80 -15.79
N GLN A 160 -3.68 2.76 -16.33
CA GLN A 160 -2.71 1.96 -15.60
C GLN A 160 -1.51 2.80 -15.15
N LEU A 161 -1.02 3.68 -16.02
CA LEU A 161 0.05 4.63 -15.69
C LEU A 161 -0.39 5.61 -14.61
N LEU A 162 -1.59 6.17 -14.72
CA LEU A 162 -2.15 7.09 -13.73
C LEU A 162 -2.29 6.41 -12.37
N MET A 163 -2.78 5.18 -12.32
CA MET A 163 -2.82 4.39 -11.08
C MET A 163 -1.43 4.14 -10.50
N ALA A 164 -0.45 3.77 -11.33
CA ALA A 164 0.93 3.57 -10.90
C ALA A 164 1.52 4.85 -10.29
N LEU A 165 1.29 6.00 -10.93
CA LEU A 165 1.72 7.30 -10.41
C LEU A 165 1.00 7.66 -9.11
N THR A 166 -0.32 7.52 -9.04
CA THR A 166 -1.08 7.84 -7.82
C THR A 166 -0.63 6.97 -6.65
N VAL A 167 -0.55 5.65 -6.83
CA VAL A 167 -0.08 4.74 -5.78
C VAL A 167 1.38 5.02 -5.41
N GLY A 168 2.25 5.27 -6.39
CA GLY A 168 3.65 5.62 -6.16
C GLY A 168 3.81 6.91 -5.35
N ILE A 169 3.04 7.96 -5.67
CA ILE A 169 3.04 9.22 -4.93
C ILE A 169 2.53 9.02 -3.51
N LEU A 170 1.43 8.29 -3.32
CA LEU A 170 0.91 8.00 -1.98
C LEU A 170 1.91 7.18 -1.14
N PHE A 171 2.62 6.24 -1.77
CA PHE A 171 3.68 5.47 -1.12
C PHE A 171 4.85 6.38 -0.73
N ALA A 172 5.30 7.27 -1.61
CA ALA A 172 6.35 8.24 -1.31
C ALA A 172 5.96 9.20 -0.18
N LEU A 173 4.71 9.68 -0.15
CA LEU A 173 4.17 10.51 0.94
C LEU A 173 4.09 9.75 2.27
N SER A 174 3.72 8.46 2.22
CA SER A 174 3.73 7.62 3.43
C SER A 174 5.15 7.44 3.95
N PHE A 175 6.12 7.16 3.08
CA PHE A 175 7.52 7.01 3.48
C PHE A 175 8.12 8.31 4.03
N SER A 176 7.84 9.46 3.41
CA SER A 176 8.33 10.75 3.90
C SER A 176 7.75 11.12 5.26
N SER A 177 6.50 10.72 5.55
CA SER A 177 5.88 10.96 6.86
C SER A 177 6.63 10.27 8.00
N ALA A 178 7.23 9.09 7.75
CA ALA A 178 8.06 8.39 8.73
C ALA A 178 9.36 9.16 9.06
N THR A 179 9.94 9.85 8.08
CA THR A 179 11.14 10.68 8.28
C THR A 179 10.84 11.92 9.11
N VAL A 180 9.67 12.55 8.90
CA VAL A 180 9.24 13.74 9.67
C VAL A 180 9.12 13.44 11.17
N VAL A 181 8.62 12.26 11.54
CA VAL A 181 8.55 11.82 12.94
C VAL A 181 9.94 11.86 13.60
N ARG A 182 10.95 11.29 12.94
CA ARG A 182 12.31 11.18 13.47
C ARG A 182 13.00 12.54 13.62
N THR A 183 12.76 13.46 12.69
CA THR A 183 13.29 14.83 12.79
C THR A 183 12.59 15.62 13.90
N ALA A 184 11.29 15.46 14.07
CA ALA A 184 10.53 16.12 15.14
C ALA A 184 10.98 15.67 16.55
N GLU A 185 11.35 14.40 16.72
CA GLU A 185 11.92 13.87 17.98
C GLU A 185 13.22 14.56 18.39
N THR A 186 14.01 15.04 17.42
CA THR A 186 15.29 15.69 17.68
C THR A 186 15.11 17.15 18.14
N LEU A 187 14.07 17.84 17.65
CA LEU A 187 13.78 19.24 17.97
C LEU A 187 13.08 19.43 19.33
N SER A 188 12.28 18.46 19.77
CA SER A 188 11.55 18.54 21.06
C SER A 188 12.42 18.34 22.30
N ARG A 189 13.73 18.14 22.14
CA ARG A 189 14.70 18.09 23.26
C ARG A 189 14.87 19.43 23.97
N TYR A 190 14.41 20.53 23.39
CA TYR A 190 14.75 21.89 23.84
C TYR A 190 13.64 22.68 24.57
N ASP A 191 12.39 22.21 24.65
CA ASP A 191 11.35 22.97 25.36
C ASP A 191 10.34 22.08 26.08
N VAL A 192 10.22 22.27 27.40
CA VAL A 192 9.24 21.71 28.35
C VAL A 192 8.95 20.19 28.24
N PRO A 193 9.54 19.35 29.11
CA PRO A 193 9.46 17.88 29.01
C PRO A 193 8.03 17.29 28.94
N ALA A 194 7.07 17.90 29.65
CA ALA A 194 5.69 17.42 29.70
C ALA A 194 4.89 17.71 28.42
N LEU A 195 5.10 18.88 27.80
CA LEU A 195 4.47 19.22 26.52
C LEU A 195 5.15 18.48 25.36
N GLY A 196 6.48 18.31 25.42
CA GLY A 196 7.24 17.53 24.44
C GLY A 196 6.76 16.07 24.35
N PHE A 197 6.50 15.42 25.48
CA PHE A 197 5.97 14.05 25.49
C PHE A 197 4.58 13.94 24.86
N LEU A 198 3.67 14.86 25.16
CA LEU A 198 2.32 14.85 24.58
C LEU A 198 2.34 15.15 23.08
N VAL A 199 3.14 16.13 22.63
CA VAL A 199 3.27 16.47 21.20
C VAL A 199 3.90 15.32 20.42
N GLN A 200 4.91 14.63 20.98
CA GLN A 200 5.50 13.45 20.35
C GLN A 200 4.50 12.29 20.25
N GLN A 201 3.81 11.94 21.34
CA GLN A 201 2.87 10.81 21.35
C GLN A 201 1.68 11.06 20.42
N VAL A 202 1.09 12.26 20.50
CA VAL A 202 -0.02 12.65 19.61
C VAL A 202 0.47 12.74 18.16
N GLY A 203 1.65 13.31 17.92
CA GLY A 203 2.26 13.40 16.59
C GLY A 203 2.54 12.03 15.98
N GLN A 204 3.09 11.09 16.74
CA GLN A 204 3.33 9.72 16.29
C GLN A 204 2.03 8.99 15.97
N ILE A 205 1.02 9.06 16.86
CA ILE A 205 -0.28 8.43 16.63
C ILE A 205 -0.97 9.02 15.38
N LEU A 206 -0.90 10.35 15.21
CA LEU A 206 -1.47 11.02 14.04
C LEU A 206 -0.75 10.62 12.74
N LEU A 207 0.58 10.57 12.74
CA LEU A 207 1.37 10.21 11.56
C LEU A 207 1.25 8.71 11.21
N GLN A 208 1.17 7.85 12.21
CA GLN A 208 0.89 6.42 12.03
C GLN A 208 -0.54 6.20 11.52
N GLY A 209 -1.52 6.93 12.08
CA GLY A 209 -2.90 6.96 11.61
C GLY A 209 -3.00 7.45 10.16
N PHE A 210 -2.24 8.48 9.80
CA PHE A 210 -2.15 8.98 8.43
C PHE A 210 -1.62 7.92 7.46
N SER A 211 -0.54 7.21 7.81
CA SER A 211 -0.04 6.09 7.00
C SER A 211 -1.08 4.97 6.83
N PHE A 212 -1.80 4.62 7.89
CA PHE A 212 -2.90 3.65 7.80
C PHE A 212 -4.02 4.12 6.85
N ILE A 213 -4.44 5.38 6.98
CA ILE A 213 -5.44 5.99 6.09
C ILE A 213 -4.96 6.01 4.64
N LEU A 214 -3.67 6.28 4.39
CA LEU A 214 -3.09 6.24 3.05
C LEU A 214 -3.14 4.83 2.45
N VAL A 215 -2.76 3.80 3.20
CA VAL A 215 -2.84 2.40 2.74
C VAL A 215 -4.30 2.02 2.44
N LEU A 216 -5.23 2.40 3.32
CA LEU A 216 -6.65 2.18 3.09
C LEU A 216 -7.14 2.92 1.84
N ALA A 217 -6.70 4.16 1.63
CA ALA A 217 -7.03 4.95 0.45
C ALA A 217 -6.49 4.31 -0.83
N ILE A 218 -5.26 3.80 -0.83
CA ILE A 218 -4.67 3.04 -1.95
C ILE A 218 -5.55 1.82 -2.27
N PHE A 219 -5.91 1.04 -1.25
CA PHE A 219 -6.76 -0.14 -1.42
C PHE A 219 -8.12 0.22 -2.03
N LEU A 220 -8.78 1.25 -1.50
CA LEU A 220 -10.06 1.74 -2.01
C LEU A 220 -9.96 2.30 -3.42
N LEU A 221 -8.87 3.00 -3.75
CA LEU A 221 -8.62 3.52 -5.10
C LEU A 221 -8.50 2.39 -6.10
N ILE A 222 -7.70 1.36 -5.79
CA ILE A 222 -7.56 0.17 -6.64
C ILE A 222 -8.93 -0.48 -6.82
N TYR A 223 -9.64 -0.78 -5.74
CA TYR A 223 -10.93 -1.47 -5.82
C TYR A 223 -12.00 -0.67 -6.58
N LYS A 224 -12.07 0.65 -6.39
CA LYS A 224 -13.08 1.51 -7.02
C LYS A 224 -12.76 1.83 -8.48
N PHE A 225 -11.50 2.09 -8.80
CA PHE A 225 -11.12 2.60 -10.12
C PHE A 225 -10.55 1.53 -11.04
N MET A 226 -10.12 0.38 -10.57
CA MET A 226 -9.59 -0.66 -11.45
C MET A 226 -10.68 -1.30 -12.33
N PRO A 227 -11.84 -1.69 -11.80
CA PRO A 227 -12.79 -2.45 -12.61
C PRO A 227 -13.41 -1.68 -13.78
N ASN A 228 -13.72 -2.43 -14.84
CA ASN A 228 -14.30 -1.92 -16.06
C ASN A 228 -15.83 -2.08 -16.12
N THR A 229 -16.53 -1.64 -15.08
CA THR A 229 -18.01 -1.74 -14.98
C THR A 229 -18.76 -0.57 -15.62
N LYS A 230 -18.05 0.37 -16.24
CA LYS A 230 -18.59 1.55 -16.93
C LYS A 230 -17.81 1.83 -18.20
#